data_AF-A0A251ZZ58-F1
#
_entry.id   AF-A0A251ZZ58-F1
#
_cell.length_a   1.000
_cell.length_b   1.000
_cell.length_c   1.000
_cell.angle_alpha   90.00
_cell.angle_beta   90.00
_cell.angle_gamma   90.00
#
_symmetry.space_group_name_H-M   'P 1'
#
loop_
_entity.id
_entity.type
_entity.pdbx_description
1 polymer ?
#
loop_
_entity_poly.entity_id
_entity_poly.type
_entity_poly.pdbx_seq_one_letter_code
_entity_poly.pdbx_strand_id
1 'polypeptide(L)'
;MNVTDITTPLLRVEDLSEVWAVADVAEADVDDMHVGQSVSITLPGREGVVLPGQIATVEPDLHPETRRLRAMIPVPNPDEDLKPNMFATVAIQLRQPPGLMVPQSALLMNNDRVTVFVEVAPWTFQRRVVTISYDEGEDTEVLSGLKVGERIVTRGGVLLNDD
;
A
#
# COMPACT_ATOMS: atom_id res chain seq x y z
N MET A 1 33.93 -46.48 -22.57
CA MET A 1 32.97 -45.76 -23.44
C MET A 1 32.25 -44.77 -22.53
N ASN A 2 32.67 -43.49 -22.54
CA ASN A 2 32.01 -42.47 -21.71
C ASN A 2 30.71 -42.07 -22.42
N VAL A 3 29.59 -42.42 -21.81
CA VAL A 3 28.26 -41.94 -22.23
C VAL A 3 28.09 -40.57 -21.57
N THR A 4 28.32 -39.50 -22.33
CA THR A 4 27.94 -38.15 -21.91
C THR A 4 26.45 -38.00 -22.19
N ASP A 5 25.65 -37.86 -21.14
CA ASP A 5 24.20 -37.67 -21.22
C ASP A 5 23.91 -36.35 -21.97
N ILE A 6 23.34 -36.46 -23.17
CA ILE A 6 23.06 -35.35 -24.08
C ILE A 6 21.98 -34.39 -23.58
N THR A 7 21.33 -34.71 -22.45
CA THR A 7 20.30 -33.86 -21.83
C THR A 7 20.84 -32.99 -20.69
N THR A 8 22.11 -33.18 -20.30
CA THR A 8 22.70 -32.40 -19.21
C THR A 8 23.21 -31.06 -19.74
N PRO A 9 22.68 -29.91 -19.29
CA PRO A 9 23.23 -28.62 -19.67
C PRO A 9 24.68 -28.53 -19.16
N LEU A 10 25.62 -28.37 -20.09
CA LEU A 10 27.06 -28.31 -19.79
C LEU A 10 27.50 -26.93 -19.31
N LEU A 11 26.72 -25.89 -19.62
CA LEU A 11 26.98 -24.49 -19.25
C LEU A 11 25.65 -23.74 -19.19
N ARG A 12 25.47 -22.89 -18.18
CA ARG A 12 24.41 -21.89 -18.12
C ARG A 12 25.06 -20.51 -18.17
N VAL A 13 24.65 -19.69 -19.11
CA VAL A 13 25.06 -18.29 -19.22
C VAL A 13 23.89 -17.45 -18.72
N GLU A 14 24.11 -16.67 -17.66
CA GLU A 14 23.13 -15.76 -17.10
C GLU A 14 23.64 -14.33 -17.36
N ASP A 15 22.81 -13.51 -18.00
CA ASP A 15 23.05 -12.08 -18.14
C ASP A 15 22.51 -11.40 -16.88
N LEU A 16 23.40 -10.80 -16.09
CA LEU A 16 23.07 -10.13 -14.83
C LEU A 16 22.98 -8.62 -14.99
N SER A 17 23.10 -8.08 -16.20
CA SER A 17 23.03 -6.62 -16.45
C SER A 17 21.67 -6.02 -16.11
N GLU A 18 20.63 -6.83 -16.12
CA GLU A 18 19.29 -6.53 -15.59
C GLU A 18 18.85 -7.70 -14.71
N VAL A 19 18.31 -7.39 -13.54
CA VAL A 19 17.70 -8.38 -12.65
C VAL A 19 16.26 -8.01 -12.37
N TRP A 20 15.43 -9.00 -12.06
CA TRP A 20 14.02 -8.76 -11.78
C TRP A 20 13.76 -8.86 -10.29
N ALA A 21 13.25 -7.79 -9.70
CA ALA A 21 12.65 -7.83 -8.39
C ALA A 21 11.23 -8.39 -8.52
N VAL A 22 10.94 -9.45 -7.77
CA VAL A 22 9.62 -10.09 -7.75
C VAL A 22 8.98 -9.80 -6.40
N ALA A 23 7.82 -9.13 -6.43
CA ALA A 23 7.03 -8.85 -5.23
C ALA A 23 5.77 -9.71 -5.22
N ASP A 24 5.53 -10.41 -4.11
CA ASP A 24 4.30 -11.16 -3.88
C ASP A 24 3.25 -10.22 -3.27
N VAL A 25 2.20 -9.93 -4.04
CA VAL A 25 1.13 -8.99 -3.68
C VAL A 25 -0.14 -9.76 -3.34
N ALA A 26 -0.84 -9.38 -2.27
CA ALA A 26 -2.10 -10.01 -1.90
C ALA A 26 -3.20 -9.66 -2.91
N GLU A 27 -4.10 -10.61 -3.18
CA GLU A 27 -5.21 -10.42 -4.13
C GLU A 27 -6.03 -9.15 -3.86
N ALA A 28 -6.25 -8.80 -2.59
CA ALA A 28 -7.02 -7.63 -2.19
C ALA A 28 -6.39 -6.28 -2.61
N ASP A 29 -5.07 -6.23 -2.76
CA ASP A 29 -4.34 -4.99 -3.06
C ASP A 29 -4.06 -4.84 -4.58
N VAL A 30 -4.34 -5.88 -5.38
CA VAL A 30 -4.02 -5.91 -6.81
C VAL A 30 -4.93 -4.98 -7.62
N ASP A 31 -6.18 -4.79 -7.20
CA ASP A 31 -7.13 -3.91 -7.88
C ASP A 31 -6.65 -2.44 -7.89
N ASP A 32 -5.89 -2.03 -6.88
CA ASP A 32 -5.30 -0.68 -6.79
C ASP A 32 -3.94 -0.56 -7.50
N MET A 33 -3.43 -1.68 -8.05
CA MET A 33 -2.10 -1.79 -8.62
C MET A 33 -2.12 -1.86 -10.15
N HIS A 34 -1.22 -1.14 -10.80
CA HIS A 34 -1.22 -0.98 -12.25
C HIS A 34 0.18 -1.15 -12.85
N VAL A 35 0.26 -1.72 -14.06
CA VAL A 35 1.51 -1.74 -14.84
C VAL A 35 1.98 -0.30 -15.11
N GLY A 36 3.27 -0.05 -14.98
CA GLY A 36 3.92 1.27 -15.06
C GLY A 36 3.94 2.05 -13.74
N GLN A 37 3.32 1.53 -12.68
CA GLN A 37 3.33 2.17 -11.37
C GLN A 37 4.74 2.19 -10.78
N SER A 38 5.11 3.34 -10.22
CA SER A 38 6.41 3.53 -9.58
C SER A 38 6.48 2.79 -8.26
N VAL A 39 7.63 2.15 -8.02
CA VAL A 39 7.93 1.42 -6.79
C VAL A 39 9.29 1.82 -6.26
N SER A 40 9.49 1.64 -4.96
CA SER A 40 10.77 1.83 -4.28
C SER A 40 11.27 0.49 -3.78
N ILE A 41 12.50 0.13 -4.12
CA ILE A 41 13.12 -1.15 -3.74
C ILE A 41 14.25 -0.88 -2.76
N THR A 42 14.25 -1.60 -1.65
CA THR A 42 15.33 -1.57 -0.66
C THR A 42 15.90 -2.97 -0.45
N LEU A 43 17.20 -3.03 -0.17
CA LEU A 43 17.91 -4.29 0.05
C LEU A 43 18.26 -4.43 1.54
N PRO A 44 18.13 -5.64 2.13
CA PRO A 44 18.57 -5.89 3.48
C PRO A 44 20.05 -5.55 3.65
N GLY A 45 20.39 -4.81 4.71
CA GLY A 45 21.78 -4.43 5.02
C GLY A 45 22.33 -3.26 4.19
N ARG A 46 21.53 -2.64 3.31
CA ARG A 46 21.87 -1.38 2.63
C ARG A 46 20.89 -0.28 3.06
N GLU A 47 20.96 0.12 4.32
CA GLU A 47 20.13 1.20 4.85
C GLU A 47 20.39 2.51 4.10
N GLY A 48 19.32 3.19 3.66
CA GLY A 48 19.38 4.47 2.96
C GLY A 48 19.54 4.40 1.44
N VAL A 49 19.77 3.21 0.85
CA VAL A 49 19.80 3.06 -0.62
C VAL A 49 18.43 2.60 -1.10
N VAL A 50 17.76 3.47 -1.86
CA VAL A 50 16.47 3.18 -2.50
C VAL A 50 16.68 3.11 -4.00
N LEU A 51 16.40 1.95 -4.59
CA LEU A 51 16.43 1.74 -6.03
C LEU A 51 15.03 2.04 -6.58
N PRO A 52 14.89 3.00 -7.51
CA PRO A 52 13.61 3.23 -8.17
C PRO A 52 13.31 2.10 -9.15
N GLY A 53 12.05 1.72 -9.25
CA GLY A 53 11.58 0.73 -10.22
C GLY A 53 10.18 1.05 -10.73
N GLN A 54 9.74 0.30 -11.74
CA GLN A 54 8.37 0.34 -12.23
C GLN A 54 7.86 -1.08 -12.44
N ILE A 55 6.59 -1.32 -12.11
CA ILE A 55 5.94 -2.60 -12.38
C ILE A 55 5.86 -2.81 -13.89
N ALA A 56 6.56 -3.80 -14.42
CA ALA A 56 6.49 -4.15 -15.84
C ALA A 56 5.33 -5.11 -16.10
N THR A 57 5.13 -6.07 -15.21
CA THR A 57 4.12 -7.11 -15.37
C THR A 57 3.56 -7.50 -14.01
N VAL A 58 2.26 -7.78 -13.96
CA VAL A 58 1.63 -8.53 -12.86
C VAL A 58 1.20 -9.86 -13.47
N GLU A 59 1.75 -10.96 -12.98
CA GLU A 59 1.37 -12.28 -13.47
C GLU A 59 -0.12 -12.52 -13.17
N PRO A 60 -0.91 -13.06 -14.12
CA PRO A 60 -2.32 -13.32 -13.91
C PRO A 60 -2.59 -14.53 -13.01
N ASP A 61 -1.60 -15.40 -12.84
CA ASP A 61 -1.74 -16.65 -12.10
C ASP A 61 -1.53 -16.41 -10.59
N LEU A 62 -2.60 -16.63 -9.84
CA LEU A 62 -2.55 -16.62 -8.38
C LEU A 62 -1.78 -17.84 -7.88
N HIS A 63 -0.75 -17.64 -7.06
CA HIS A 63 -0.04 -18.75 -6.45
C HIS A 63 -1.01 -19.51 -5.49
N PRO A 64 -1.34 -20.79 -5.74
CA PRO A 64 -2.49 -21.44 -5.12
C PRO A 64 -2.35 -21.63 -3.60
N GLU A 65 -1.12 -21.70 -3.11
CA GLU A 65 -0.83 -21.89 -1.68
C GLU A 65 -0.86 -20.58 -0.87
N THR A 66 -0.39 -19.48 -1.46
CA THR A 66 -0.22 -18.19 -0.76
C THR A 66 -1.31 -17.18 -1.09
N ARG A 67 -2.10 -17.44 -2.15
CA ARG A 67 -3.08 -16.51 -2.72
C ARG A 67 -2.47 -15.13 -3.00
N ARG A 68 -1.28 -15.14 -3.60
CA ARG A 68 -0.56 -13.94 -4.01
C ARG A 68 -0.26 -13.95 -5.50
N LEU A 69 -0.25 -12.75 -6.08
CA LEU A 69 0.12 -12.48 -7.46
C LEU A 69 1.54 -11.93 -7.48
N ARG A 70 2.29 -12.23 -8.54
CA ARG A 70 3.69 -11.80 -8.66
C ARG A 70 3.77 -10.55 -9.53
N ALA A 71 4.23 -9.45 -8.93
CA ALA A 71 4.61 -8.25 -9.65
C ALA A 71 6.09 -8.30 -10.01
N MET A 72 6.41 -8.15 -11.29
CA MET A 72 7.77 -8.18 -11.82
C MET A 72 8.24 -6.76 -12.12
N ILE A 73 9.39 -6.41 -11.55
CA ILE A 73 9.98 -5.08 -11.66
C ILE A 73 11.42 -5.25 -12.19
N PRO A 74 11.70 -4.89 -13.45
CA PRO A 74 13.06 -4.90 -13.98
C PRO A 74 13.89 -3.82 -13.30
N VAL A 75 15.09 -4.19 -12.87
CA VAL A 75 16.04 -3.31 -12.17
C VAL A 75 17.37 -3.35 -12.93
N PRO A 76 17.84 -2.20 -13.45
CA PRO A 76 19.17 -2.10 -14.02
C PRO A 76 20.23 -2.49 -13.00
N ASN A 77 21.16 -3.35 -13.39
CA ASN A 77 22.23 -3.86 -12.55
C ASN A 77 23.61 -3.69 -13.25
N PRO A 78 24.00 -2.46 -13.64
CA PRO A 78 25.22 -2.23 -14.40
C PRO A 78 26.50 -2.59 -13.64
N ASP A 79 26.47 -2.55 -12.32
CA ASP A 79 27.59 -2.90 -11.45
C ASP A 79 27.60 -4.40 -11.06
N GLU A 80 26.63 -5.19 -11.55
CA GLU A 80 26.44 -6.62 -11.21
C GLU A 80 26.33 -6.92 -9.69
N ASP A 81 25.98 -5.90 -8.92
CA ASP A 81 25.91 -5.92 -7.47
C ASP A 81 24.65 -6.65 -6.95
N LEU A 82 23.59 -6.65 -7.75
CA LEU A 82 22.36 -7.37 -7.47
C LEU A 82 22.51 -8.82 -7.92
N LYS A 83 22.34 -9.76 -6.99
CA LYS A 83 22.47 -11.18 -7.26
C LYS A 83 21.10 -11.85 -7.26
N PRO A 84 20.87 -12.86 -8.12
CA PRO A 84 19.68 -13.69 -8.04
C PRO A 84 19.52 -14.29 -6.64
N ASN A 85 18.27 -14.49 -6.23
CA ASN A 85 17.87 -14.99 -4.90
C ASN A 85 18.23 -14.08 -3.71
N MET A 86 18.63 -12.82 -3.94
CA MET A 86 18.68 -11.82 -2.88
C MET A 86 17.26 -11.44 -2.43
N PHE A 87 17.11 -11.23 -1.13
CA PHE A 87 15.90 -10.62 -0.59
C PHE A 87 15.88 -9.13 -0.90
N ALA A 88 14.69 -8.60 -1.16
CA ALA A 88 14.44 -7.17 -1.33
C ALA A 88 13.06 -6.84 -0.74
N THR A 89 12.89 -5.60 -0.29
CA THR A 89 11.59 -5.06 0.09
C THR A 89 11.15 -4.09 -0.99
N VAL A 90 9.95 -4.33 -1.53
CA VAL A 90 9.33 -3.47 -2.54
C VAL A 90 8.19 -2.70 -1.89
N ALA A 91 8.31 -1.39 -1.86
CA ALA A 91 7.24 -0.49 -1.46
C ALA A 91 6.50 0.00 -2.71
N ILE A 92 5.24 -0.39 -2.83
CA ILE A 92 4.34 -0.01 -3.92
C ILE A 92 3.43 1.10 -3.41
N GLN A 93 3.51 2.28 -4.01
CA GLN A 93 2.66 3.41 -3.63
C GLN A 93 1.30 3.26 -4.30
N LEU A 94 0.34 2.64 -3.61
CA LEU A 94 -1.04 2.56 -4.07
C LEU A 94 -1.65 3.97 -4.07
N ARG A 95 -2.32 4.34 -5.17
CA ARG A 95 -3.11 5.57 -5.20
C ARG A 95 -4.38 5.30 -4.41
N GLN A 96 -4.38 5.69 -3.14
CA GLN A 96 -5.61 5.77 -2.36
C GLN A 96 -6.50 6.83 -3.05
N PRO A 97 -7.75 6.52 -3.40
CA PRO A 97 -8.67 7.54 -3.89
C PRO A 97 -8.76 8.68 -2.87
N PRO A 98 -8.99 9.94 -3.30
CA PRO A 98 -9.11 11.04 -2.36
C PRO A 98 -10.25 10.79 -1.37
N GLY A 99 -9.88 10.47 -0.14
CA GLY A 99 -10.78 10.24 0.99
C GLY A 99 -11.11 11.53 1.75
N LEU A 100 -12.26 11.56 2.42
CA LEU A 100 -12.62 12.67 3.30
C LEU A 100 -11.87 12.50 4.63
N MET A 101 -10.80 13.27 4.82
CA MET A 101 -10.00 13.23 6.05
C MET A 101 -10.56 14.18 7.11
N VAL A 102 -10.63 13.72 8.35
CA VAL A 102 -10.97 14.56 9.52
C VAL A 102 -9.95 14.35 10.64
N PRO A 103 -9.65 15.39 11.45
CA PRO A 103 -8.77 15.22 12.61
C PRO A 103 -9.35 14.23 13.61
N GLN A 104 -8.52 13.36 14.20
CA GLN A 104 -8.97 12.42 15.22
C GLN A 104 -9.67 13.11 16.40
N SER A 105 -9.28 14.34 16.73
CA SER A 105 -9.88 15.13 17.82
C SER A 105 -11.35 15.53 17.57
N ALA A 106 -11.86 15.39 16.34
CA ALA A 106 -13.25 15.62 15.99
C ALA A 106 -14.15 14.38 16.20
N LEU A 107 -13.54 13.20 16.32
CA LEU A 107 -14.25 11.93 16.46
C LEU A 107 -14.64 11.69 17.92
N LEU A 108 -15.90 11.34 18.15
CA LEU A 108 -16.44 10.94 19.44
C LEU A 108 -16.83 9.47 19.38
N MET A 109 -16.06 8.64 20.07
CA MET A 109 -16.28 7.20 20.17
C MET A 109 -17.13 6.89 21.40
N ASN A 110 -18.32 6.34 21.19
CA ASN A 110 -19.18 5.83 22.25
C ASN A 110 -19.55 4.38 21.93
N ASN A 111 -18.98 3.44 22.68
CA ASN A 111 -19.06 2.01 22.41
C ASN A 111 -18.64 1.70 20.96
N ASP A 112 -19.49 1.01 20.19
CA ASP A 112 -19.24 0.62 18.79
C ASP A 112 -19.65 1.69 17.77
N ARG A 113 -19.88 2.95 18.18
CA ARG A 113 -20.29 4.03 17.27
C ARG A 113 -19.32 5.19 17.33
N VAL A 114 -18.87 5.60 16.15
CA VAL A 114 -18.11 6.84 15.95
C VAL A 114 -19.08 7.92 15.49
N THR A 115 -19.02 9.08 16.13
CA THR A 115 -19.86 10.23 15.82
C THR A 115 -19.04 11.52 15.71
N VAL A 116 -19.58 12.49 15.00
CA VAL A 116 -19.02 13.85 14.87
C VAL A 116 -20.13 14.87 15.06
N PHE A 117 -19.77 16.10 15.46
CA PHE A 117 -20.71 17.23 15.46
C PHE A 117 -20.53 18.07 14.19
N VAL A 118 -21.61 18.17 13.41
CA VAL A 118 -21.66 18.94 12.17
C VAL A 118 -22.46 20.22 12.39
N GLU A 119 -21.93 21.35 11.97
CA GLU A 119 -22.65 22.63 11.96
C GLU A 119 -23.66 22.66 10.81
N VAL A 120 -24.96 22.58 11.13
CA VAL A 120 -26.06 22.58 10.14
C VAL A 120 -26.65 23.97 9.89
N ALA A 121 -26.42 24.90 10.82
CA ALA A 121 -26.71 26.32 10.73
C ALA A 121 -25.75 27.06 11.70
N PRO A 122 -25.59 28.39 11.60
CA PRO A 122 -24.67 29.13 12.47
C PRO A 122 -24.91 28.79 13.95
N TRP A 123 -23.88 28.26 14.62
CA TRP A 123 -23.92 27.83 16.03
C TRP A 123 -24.91 26.70 16.36
N THR A 124 -25.46 26.03 15.35
CA THR A 124 -26.36 24.89 15.52
C THR A 124 -25.65 23.62 15.07
N PHE A 125 -25.36 22.74 16.04
CA PHE A 125 -24.60 21.52 15.80
C PHE A 125 -25.50 20.30 15.91
N GLN A 126 -25.33 19.35 15.01
CA GLN A 126 -26.02 18.07 15.03
C GLN A 126 -25.01 16.93 15.09
N ARG A 127 -25.25 15.97 15.99
CA ARG A 127 -24.46 14.75 16.06
C ARG A 127 -24.80 13.85 14.88
N ARG A 128 -23.77 13.36 14.19
CA ARG A 128 -23.90 12.45 13.04
C ARG A 128 -23.03 11.24 13.24
N VAL A 129 -23.59 10.07 12.96
CA VAL A 129 -22.83 8.81 12.94
C VAL A 129 -21.99 8.80 11.66
N VAL A 130 -20.72 8.42 11.80
CA VAL A 130 -19.78 8.27 10.69
C VAL A 130 -19.17 6.88 10.70
N THR A 131 -18.79 6.42 9.51
CA THR A 131 -17.96 5.23 9.35
C THR A 131 -16.56 5.71 9.01
N ILE A 132 -15.54 5.17 9.66
CA ILE A 132 -14.14 5.55 9.49
C ILE A 132 -13.29 4.36 9.05
N SER A 133 -12.14 4.62 8.43
CA SER A 133 -11.03 3.66 8.40
C SER A 133 -10.32 3.68 9.77
N TYR A 134 -9.78 2.53 10.17
CA TYR A 134 -8.95 2.45 11.38
C TYR A 134 -7.49 2.50 10.94
N ASP A 135 -6.98 3.71 10.71
CA ASP A 135 -5.59 3.94 10.35
C ASP A 135 -4.83 4.69 11.44
N GLU A 136 -3.52 4.40 11.53
CA GLU A 136 -2.60 5.08 12.45
C GLU A 136 -2.12 6.40 11.81
N GLY A 137 -2.62 7.53 12.31
CA GLY A 137 -2.27 8.88 11.82
C GLY A 137 -2.89 10.00 12.66
N GLU A 138 -2.54 11.26 12.39
CA GLU A 138 -3.17 12.43 13.05
C GLU A 138 -4.59 12.70 12.52
N ASP A 139 -4.82 12.36 11.26
CA ASP A 139 -6.11 12.43 10.58
C ASP A 139 -6.66 11.02 10.32
N THR A 140 -7.98 10.91 10.21
CA THR A 140 -8.70 9.66 9.96
C THR A 140 -9.61 9.80 8.76
N GLU A 141 -9.64 8.78 7.90
CA GLU A 141 -10.53 8.76 6.75
C GLU A 141 -11.97 8.47 7.16
N VAL A 142 -12.92 9.24 6.62
CA VAL A 142 -14.35 9.04 6.77
C VAL A 142 -14.90 8.36 5.51
N LEU A 143 -15.27 7.10 5.66
CA LEU A 143 -15.86 6.27 4.61
C LEU A 143 -17.32 6.65 4.33
N SER A 144 -18.06 7.09 5.35
CA SER A 144 -19.45 7.53 5.19
C SER A 144 -19.94 8.43 6.33
N GLY A 145 -21.03 9.17 6.07
CA GLY A 145 -21.72 9.98 7.09
C GLY A 145 -21.38 11.48 7.07
N LEU A 146 -20.42 11.90 6.24
CA LEU A 146 -20.07 13.30 6.02
C LEU A 146 -19.93 13.62 4.52
N LYS A 147 -20.00 14.91 4.20
CA LYS A 147 -19.77 15.46 2.86
C LYS A 147 -18.64 16.48 2.89
N VAL A 148 -17.92 16.58 1.77
CA VAL A 148 -16.91 17.61 1.56
C VAL A 148 -17.53 19.00 1.76
N GLY A 149 -16.86 19.84 2.55
CA GLY A 149 -17.27 21.21 2.85
C GLY A 149 -18.16 21.37 4.08
N GLU A 150 -18.60 20.29 4.73
CA GLU A 150 -19.28 20.37 6.01
C GLU A 150 -18.32 20.84 7.12
N ARG A 151 -18.79 21.76 7.97
CA ARG A 151 -18.03 22.27 9.11
C ARG A 151 -18.24 21.35 10.31
N ILE A 152 -17.16 20.84 10.87
CA ILE A 152 -17.18 19.95 12.02
C ILE A 152 -16.47 20.57 13.22
N VAL A 153 -16.85 20.12 14.42
CA VAL A 153 -16.19 20.52 15.66
C VAL A 153 -14.91 19.69 15.85
N THR A 154 -13.75 20.33 15.82
CA THR A 154 -12.44 19.66 15.99
C THR A 154 -11.87 19.75 17.40
N ARG A 155 -12.41 20.62 18.26
CA ARG A 155 -12.01 20.80 19.66
C ARG A 155 -13.22 21.08 20.53
N GLY A 156 -13.27 20.45 21.70
CA GLY A 156 -14.37 20.65 22.66
C GLY A 156 -15.65 19.89 22.35
N GLY A 157 -15.64 18.93 21.41
CA GLY A 157 -16.81 18.10 21.10
C GLY A 157 -17.34 17.31 22.30
N VAL A 158 -16.47 16.95 23.24
CA VAL A 158 -16.87 16.32 24.52
C VAL A 158 -17.76 17.23 25.36
N LEU A 159 -17.56 18.56 25.32
CA LEU A 159 -18.36 19.52 26.09
C LEU A 159 -19.78 19.69 25.52
N LEU A 160 -20.00 19.34 24.25
CA LEU A 160 -21.31 19.31 23.61
C LEU A 160 -22.06 17.99 23.87
N ASN A 161 -21.44 17.04 24.58
CA ASN A 161 -22.02 15.73 24.88
C ASN A 161 -22.72 15.67 26.25
N ASP A 162 -22.76 16.78 26.98
CA ASP A 162 -23.13 16.83 28.42
C ASP A 162 -24.47 17.52 28.74
N ASP A 163 -25.39 17.67 27.77
CA ASP A 163 -26.79 18.10 28.00
C ASP A 163 -27.81 17.07 27.48
#